data_AF-A0A965P8K9-F1
#
_entry.id   AF-A0A965P8K9-F1
#
_cell.length_a   1.000
_cell.length_b   1.000
_cell.length_c   1.000
_cell.angle_alpha   90.00
_cell.angle_beta   90.00
_cell.angle_gamma   90.00
#
_symmetry.space_group_name_H-M   'P 1'
#
loop_
_entity.id
_entity.type
_entity.pdbx_description
1 polymer ?
#
loop_
_entity_poly.entity_id
_entity_poly.type
_entity_poly.pdbx_seq_one_letter_code
_entity_poly.pdbx_strand_id
1 'polypeptide(L)'
;MADFLPAYEAIIRNEGGYVLHNVPIDRGGMTYAGIARNMNPQWPGWALIDRGQDVPAQLVREFYKRYYWDTIQGDQITSQVIAQTIFDFHVNAGAVARKLAQLVVGTTPDGAIGNKTLAALNAYDEDRFVMAYALAKIARYRDIVSRDRSQLKFLLGWINRTLQGVA
;
A
#
# COMPACT_ATOMS: atom_id res chain seq x y z
N MET A 1 -14.57 -3.17 13.09
CA MET A 1 -13.28 -3.69 12.63
C MET A 1 -13.29 -3.62 11.12
N ALA A 2 -12.21 -3.17 10.52
CA ALA A 2 -12.12 -2.95 9.09
C ALA A 2 -12.10 -4.28 8.33
N ASP A 3 -12.73 -4.27 7.16
CA ASP A 3 -12.79 -5.40 6.24
C ASP A 3 -11.73 -5.22 5.13
N PHE A 4 -10.93 -6.28 4.95
CA PHE A 4 -9.92 -6.37 3.92
C PHE A 4 -10.52 -6.40 2.51
N LEU A 5 -11.64 -7.10 2.29
CA LEU A 5 -12.13 -7.36 0.93
C LEU A 5 -12.47 -6.09 0.16
N PRO A 6 -13.26 -5.14 0.69
CA PRO A 6 -13.54 -3.89 -0.01
C PRO A 6 -12.27 -3.05 -0.26
N ALA A 7 -11.32 -3.08 0.67
CA ALA A 7 -10.04 -2.39 0.54
C ALA A 7 -9.20 -2.97 -0.61
N TYR A 8 -9.09 -4.30 -0.66
CA TYR A 8 -8.39 -5.02 -1.72
C TYR A 8 -9.01 -4.78 -3.09
N GLU A 9 -10.34 -4.82 -3.19
CA GLU A 9 -11.04 -4.59 -4.45
C GLU A 9 -10.79 -3.19 -5.02
N ALA A 10 -10.65 -2.17 -4.16
CA ALA A 10 -10.26 -0.84 -4.61
C ALA A 10 -8.84 -0.82 -5.19
N ILE A 11 -7.89 -1.49 -4.53
CA ILE A 11 -6.49 -1.56 -4.99
C ILE A 11 -6.39 -2.30 -6.32
N ILE A 12 -6.97 -3.49 -6.42
CA ILE A 12 -6.80 -4.33 -7.63
C ILE A 12 -7.39 -3.66 -8.88
N ARG A 13 -8.44 -2.85 -8.73
CA ARG A 13 -8.97 -2.01 -9.83
C ARG A 13 -7.98 -0.94 -10.25
N ASN A 14 -7.31 -0.29 -9.30
CA ASN A 14 -6.31 0.74 -9.58
C ASN A 14 -5.04 0.17 -10.23
N GLU A 15 -4.66 -1.06 -9.87
CA GLU A 15 -3.52 -1.80 -10.44
C GLU A 15 -3.78 -2.35 -11.86
N GLY A 16 -4.98 -2.14 -12.42
CA GLY A 16 -5.34 -2.63 -13.76
C GLY A 16 -5.79 -4.09 -13.80
N GLY A 17 -6.03 -4.72 -12.63
CA GLY A 17 -6.60 -6.06 -12.52
C GLY A 17 -5.59 -7.20 -12.61
N TYR A 18 -6.08 -8.38 -12.98
CA TYR A 18 -5.32 -9.64 -13.04
C TYR A 18 -4.53 -9.78 -14.35
N VAL A 19 -3.69 -8.79 -14.64
CA VAL A 19 -2.96 -8.68 -15.91
C VAL A 19 -1.47 -8.97 -15.71
N LEU A 20 -0.90 -9.72 -16.65
CA LEU A 20 0.54 -9.92 -16.76
C LEU A 20 1.17 -8.82 -17.61
N HIS A 21 2.05 -8.05 -17.01
CA HIS A 21 2.90 -7.08 -17.70
C HIS A 21 4.33 -7.64 -17.81
N ASN A 22 4.90 -7.56 -19.01
CA ASN A 22 6.28 -7.93 -19.28
C ASN A 22 7.03 -6.70 -19.80
N VAL A 23 8.04 -6.23 -19.08
CA VAL A 23 8.87 -5.10 -19.53
C VAL A 23 10.00 -5.63 -20.43
N PRO A 24 9.99 -5.37 -21.75
CA PRO A 24 10.83 -6.09 -22.72
C PRO A 24 12.36 -5.95 -22.54
N ILE A 25 12.81 -4.95 -21.78
CA ILE A 25 14.23 -4.64 -21.59
C ILE A 25 14.79 -5.22 -20.28
N ASP A 26 13.93 -5.70 -19.38
CA ASP A 26 14.36 -6.16 -18.06
C ASP A 26 14.25 -7.69 -17.96
N ARG A 27 15.40 -8.38 -17.99
CA ARG A 27 15.49 -9.84 -17.84
C ARG A 27 15.03 -10.23 -16.43
N GLY A 28 13.72 -10.39 -16.24
CA GLY A 28 13.08 -10.72 -14.97
C GLY A 28 11.92 -9.80 -14.55
N GLY A 29 11.65 -8.72 -15.30
CA GLY A 29 10.66 -7.68 -14.97
C GLY A 29 9.21 -8.03 -15.32
N MET A 30 8.76 -9.23 -14.94
CA MET A 30 7.34 -9.61 -15.04
C MET A 30 6.60 -9.13 -13.79
N THR A 31 5.43 -8.51 -14.00
CA THR A 31 4.51 -8.14 -12.93
C THR A 31 3.13 -8.70 -13.25
N TYR A 32 2.55 -9.45 -12.33
CA TYR A 32 1.19 -9.96 -12.45
C TYR A 32 0.36 -9.40 -11.32
N ALA A 33 -0.72 -8.67 -11.64
CA ALA A 33 -1.60 -8.07 -10.63
C ALA A 33 -0.85 -7.26 -9.55
N GLY A 34 0.12 -6.45 -9.96
CA GLY A 34 1.00 -5.67 -9.06
C GLY A 34 2.13 -6.47 -8.38
N ILE A 35 2.11 -7.81 -8.45
CA ILE A 35 3.14 -8.67 -7.86
C ILE A 35 4.31 -8.79 -8.84
N ALA A 36 5.46 -8.21 -8.50
CA ALA A 36 6.67 -8.26 -9.32
C ALA A 36 7.49 -9.54 -9.05
N ARG A 37 7.94 -10.22 -10.11
CA ARG A 37 8.63 -11.52 -10.03
C ARG A 37 9.99 -11.46 -9.37
N ASN A 38 10.77 -10.43 -9.69
CA ASN A 38 12.07 -10.19 -9.10
C ASN A 38 12.01 -9.96 -7.58
N MET A 39 10.95 -9.31 -7.09
CA MET A 39 10.74 -9.05 -5.67
C MET A 39 10.09 -10.23 -4.95
N ASN A 40 9.28 -11.02 -5.67
CA ASN A 40 8.50 -12.11 -5.11
C ASN A 40 8.71 -13.43 -5.89
N PRO A 41 9.95 -13.92 -6.05
CA PRO A 41 10.24 -15.06 -6.92
C PRO A 41 9.60 -16.37 -6.43
N GLN A 42 9.31 -16.43 -5.13
CA GLN A 42 8.70 -17.60 -4.47
C GLN A 42 7.16 -17.55 -4.43
N TRP A 43 6.54 -16.50 -5.00
CA TRP A 43 5.09 -16.44 -5.06
C TRP A 43 4.55 -17.56 -5.97
N PRO A 44 3.64 -18.44 -5.51
CA PRO A 44 3.24 -19.62 -6.28
C PRO A 44 2.57 -19.31 -7.62
N GLY A 45 2.07 -18.08 -7.82
CA GLY A 45 1.48 -17.63 -9.06
C GLY A 45 2.46 -17.67 -10.24
N TRP A 46 3.76 -17.48 -9.99
CA TRP A 46 4.76 -17.60 -11.05
C TRP A 46 4.86 -18.99 -11.63
N ALA A 47 4.75 -20.03 -10.79
CA ALA A 47 4.78 -21.40 -11.28
C ALA A 47 3.56 -21.74 -12.16
N LEU A 48 2.41 -21.10 -11.91
CA LEU A 48 1.21 -21.24 -12.76
C LEU A 48 1.42 -20.51 -14.09
N ILE A 49 1.90 -19.26 -14.04
CA ILE A 49 2.20 -18.44 -15.23
C ILE A 49 3.23 -19.14 -16.13
N ASP A 50 4.30 -19.69 -15.55
CA ASP A 50 5.35 -20.41 -16.29
C ASP A 50 4.81 -21.66 -17.00
N ARG A 51 3.76 -22.28 -16.46
CA ARG A 51 3.05 -23.41 -17.09
C ARG A 51 1.95 -22.97 -18.06
N GLY A 52 1.76 -21.66 -18.27
CA GLY A 52 0.67 -21.12 -19.09
C GLY A 52 -0.72 -21.35 -18.49
N GLN A 53 -0.80 -21.47 -17.15
CA GLN A 53 -2.05 -21.68 -16.43
C GLN A 53 -2.58 -20.37 -15.85
N ASP A 54 -3.91 -20.27 -15.73
CA ASP A 54 -4.55 -19.14 -15.06
C ASP A 54 -4.17 -19.09 -13.58
N VAL A 55 -3.93 -17.88 -13.08
CA VAL A 55 -3.69 -17.66 -11.66
C VAL A 55 -5.02 -17.43 -10.95
N PRO A 56 -5.36 -18.23 -9.93
CA PRO A 56 -6.57 -17.98 -9.14
C PRO A 56 -6.54 -16.61 -8.47
N ALA A 57 -7.64 -15.87 -8.56
CA ALA A 57 -7.79 -14.56 -7.91
C ALA A 57 -7.52 -14.61 -6.39
N GLN A 58 -7.82 -15.75 -5.76
CA GLN A 58 -7.54 -15.98 -4.35
C GLN A 58 -6.04 -15.92 -4.02
N LEU A 59 -5.16 -16.36 -4.92
CA LEU A 59 -3.72 -16.40 -4.67
C LEU A 59 -3.10 -14.99 -4.63
N VAL A 60 -3.62 -14.08 -5.46
CA VAL A 60 -3.26 -12.65 -5.42
C VAL A 60 -3.84 -12.01 -4.16
N ARG A 61 -5.11 -12.29 -3.86
CA ARG A 61 -5.80 -11.77 -2.67
C ARG A 61 -5.06 -12.14 -1.37
N GLU A 62 -4.66 -13.39 -1.22
CA GLU A 62 -3.89 -13.88 -0.07
C GLU A 62 -2.52 -13.21 0.03
N PHE A 63 -1.87 -12.94 -1.11
CA PHE A 63 -0.63 -12.18 -1.15
C PHE A 63 -0.84 -10.77 -0.57
N TYR A 64 -1.86 -10.05 -1.05
CA TYR A 64 -2.14 -8.70 -0.55
C TYR A 64 -2.55 -8.68 0.93
N LYS A 65 -3.33 -9.68 1.37
CA LYS A 65 -3.69 -9.81 2.78
C LYS A 65 -2.44 -9.99 3.64
N ARG A 66 -1.63 -11.00 3.33
CA ARG A 66 -0.47 -11.37 4.15
C ARG A 66 0.60 -10.28 4.17
N TYR A 67 0.98 -9.76 3.01
CA TYR A 67 2.18 -8.91 2.90
C TYR A 67 1.90 -7.43 3.13
N TYR A 68 0.64 -7.01 3.10
CA TYR A 68 0.28 -5.61 3.27
C TYR A 68 -0.78 -5.42 4.37
N TRP A 69 -1.96 -6.04 4.28
CA TRP A 69 -3.05 -5.82 5.25
C TRP A 69 -2.73 -6.30 6.66
N ASP A 70 -2.24 -7.53 6.78
CA ASP A 70 -1.96 -8.13 8.09
C ASP A 70 -0.75 -7.46 8.77
N THR A 71 0.16 -6.89 7.97
CA THR A 71 1.33 -6.15 8.51
C THR A 71 0.95 -4.80 9.13
N ILE A 72 -0.23 -4.27 8.79
CA ILE A 72 -0.82 -3.11 9.46
C ILE A 72 -1.83 -3.52 10.53
N GLN A 73 -1.98 -4.83 10.77
CA GLN A 73 -3.02 -5.42 11.60
C GLN A 73 -4.41 -4.86 11.24
N GLY A 74 -4.71 -4.78 9.93
CA GLY A 74 -5.87 -4.05 9.42
C GLY A 74 -7.21 -4.53 10.01
N ASP A 75 -7.34 -5.83 10.25
CA ASP A 75 -8.52 -6.42 10.89
C ASP A 75 -8.76 -5.87 12.32
N GLN A 76 -7.73 -5.33 12.97
CA GLN A 76 -7.82 -4.76 14.33
C GLN A 76 -8.05 -3.25 14.36
N ILE A 77 -8.07 -2.59 13.20
CA ILE A 77 -8.39 -1.17 13.10
C ILE A 77 -9.92 -1.03 13.03
N THR A 78 -10.50 -0.18 13.88
CA THR A 78 -11.95 -0.02 13.98
C THR A 78 -12.52 0.73 12.79
N SER A 79 -11.83 1.79 12.36
CA SER A 79 -12.20 2.62 11.21
C SER A 79 -11.79 1.97 9.89
N GLN A 80 -12.76 1.78 9.00
CA GLN A 80 -12.52 1.29 7.64
C GLN A 80 -11.63 2.26 6.85
N VAL A 81 -11.90 3.56 6.97
CA VAL A 81 -11.22 4.61 6.21
C VAL A 81 -9.74 4.70 6.61
N ILE A 82 -9.45 4.67 7.92
CA ILE A 82 -8.07 4.65 8.44
C ILE A 82 -7.33 3.41 7.92
N ALA A 83 -7.95 2.23 8.03
CA ALA A 83 -7.31 0.99 7.56
C ALA A 83 -7.04 1.03 6.05
N GLN A 84 -8.02 1.48 5.26
CA GLN A 84 -7.91 1.58 3.79
C GLN A 84 -6.83 2.56 3.35
N THR A 85 -6.79 3.77 3.92
CA THR A 85 -5.80 4.78 3.50
C THR A 85 -4.38 4.37 3.86
N ILE A 86 -4.19 3.69 5.00
CA ILE A 86 -2.87 3.13 5.36
C ILE A 86 -2.51 2.00 4.40
N PHE A 87 -3.42 1.07 4.14
CA PHE A 87 -3.22 -0.08 3.26
C PHE A 87 -2.86 0.32 1.83
N ASP A 88 -3.62 1.23 1.22
CA ASP A 88 -3.37 1.75 -0.13
C ASP A 88 -1.98 2.38 -0.26
N PHE A 89 -1.62 3.24 0.70
CA PHE A 89 -0.29 3.83 0.70
C PHE A 89 0.80 2.81 1.03
N HIS A 90 0.49 1.78 1.83
CA HIS A 90 1.43 0.73 2.19
C HIS A 90 1.80 -0.16 1.00
N VAL A 91 0.86 -0.46 0.10
CA VAL A 91 1.15 -1.15 -1.16
C VAL A 91 2.18 -0.39 -1.99
N ASN A 92 2.08 0.94 -2.03
CA ASN A 92 2.96 1.80 -2.82
C ASN A 92 4.30 2.13 -2.13
N ALA A 93 4.30 2.33 -0.81
CA ALA A 93 5.41 2.93 -0.07
C ALA A 93 6.04 1.99 0.98
N GLY A 94 5.55 0.76 1.11
CA GLY A 94 6.05 -0.22 2.06
C GLY A 94 6.07 0.33 3.49
N ALA A 95 7.13 0.05 4.24
CA ALA A 95 7.25 0.44 5.64
C ALA A 95 7.09 1.96 5.91
N VAL A 96 7.33 2.82 4.90
CA VAL A 96 7.15 4.27 5.04
C VAL A 96 5.71 4.61 5.39
N ALA A 97 4.71 3.93 4.81
CA ALA A 97 3.31 4.17 5.11
C ALA A 97 3.00 3.95 6.60
N ARG A 98 3.46 2.83 7.14
CA ARG A 98 3.26 2.47 8.55
C ARG A 98 3.94 3.46 9.49
N LYS A 99 5.15 3.91 9.14
CA LYS A 99 5.89 4.93 9.90
C LYS A 99 5.21 6.29 9.90
N LEU A 100 4.64 6.71 8.77
CA LEU A 100 3.88 7.96 8.71
C LEU A 100 2.58 7.85 9.53
N ALA A 101 1.89 6.71 9.51
CA ALA A 101 0.70 6.50 10.33
C ALA A 101 1.04 6.60 11.82
N GLN A 102 2.13 5.94 12.24
CA GLN A 102 2.66 6.04 13.61
C GLN A 102 2.98 7.48 14.01
N LEU A 103 3.63 8.24 13.13
CA LEU A 103 3.96 9.65 13.36
C LEU A 103 2.70 10.51 13.53
N VAL A 104 1.66 10.28 12.71
CA VAL A 104 0.38 11.00 12.81
C VAL A 104 -0.31 10.73 14.14
N VAL A 105 -0.35 9.48 14.59
CA VAL A 105 -1.00 9.12 15.87
C VAL A 105 -0.09 9.30 17.09
N GLY A 106 1.11 9.85 16.92
CA GLY A 106 2.03 10.16 18.03
C GLY A 106 2.70 8.94 18.66
N THR A 107 2.83 7.82 17.93
CA THR A 107 3.60 6.64 18.37
C THR A 107 4.98 6.58 17.72
N THR A 108 5.86 5.73 18.25
CA THR A 108 7.22 5.55 17.72
C THR A 108 7.18 5.07 16.26
N PRO A 109 7.81 5.78 15.31
CA PRO A 109 7.75 5.45 13.88
C PRO A 109 8.76 4.34 13.49
N ASP A 110 8.66 3.18 14.13
CA ASP A 110 9.51 2.01 13.86
C ASP A 110 9.03 1.18 12.66
N GLY A 111 7.80 1.38 12.21
CA GLY A 111 7.16 0.69 11.10
C GLY A 111 6.51 -0.64 11.49
N ALA A 112 6.50 -1.00 12.78
CA ALA A 112 5.79 -2.15 13.32
C ALA A 112 4.50 -1.68 14.00
N ILE A 113 3.35 -1.94 13.37
CA ILE A 113 2.06 -1.63 13.98
C ILE A 113 1.84 -2.65 15.10
N GLY A 114 2.01 -2.25 16.37
CA GLY A 114 1.74 -3.07 17.56
C GLY A 114 0.59 -2.49 18.39
N ASN A 115 0.33 -3.09 19.56
CA ASN A 115 -0.83 -2.73 20.41
C ASN A 115 -0.93 -1.23 20.74
N LYS A 116 0.20 -0.55 20.97
CA LYS A 116 0.23 0.90 21.24
C LYS A 116 -0.24 1.71 20.03
N THR A 117 0.25 1.38 18.84
CA THR A 117 -0.17 2.05 17.60
C THR A 117 -1.62 1.73 17.26
N LEU A 118 -2.07 0.48 17.45
CA LEU A 118 -3.47 0.10 17.27
C LEU A 118 -4.41 0.88 18.19
N ALA A 119 -4.08 0.97 19.48
CA ALA A 119 -4.87 1.75 20.44
C ALA A 119 -4.94 3.23 20.04
N ALA A 120 -3.82 3.80 19.59
CA ALA A 120 -3.77 5.19 19.13
C ALA A 120 -4.59 5.40 17.85
N LEU A 121 -4.48 4.52 16.85
CA LEU A 121 -5.27 4.55 15.62
C LEU A 121 -6.78 4.47 15.92
N ASN A 122 -7.18 3.54 16.79
CA ASN A 122 -8.59 3.32 17.13
C ASN A 122 -9.21 4.43 17.99
N ALA A 123 -8.38 5.23 18.65
CA ALA A 123 -8.82 6.41 19.41
C ALA A 123 -8.73 7.71 18.61
N TYR A 124 -8.11 7.69 17.43
CA TYR A 124 -7.91 8.89 16.61
C TYR A 124 -9.18 9.20 15.81
N ASP A 125 -9.53 10.48 15.73
CA ASP A 125 -10.63 10.95 14.91
C ASP A 125 -10.37 10.69 13.42
N GLU A 126 -11.31 10.05 12.73
CA GLU A 126 -11.14 9.57 11.37
C GLU A 126 -10.77 10.70 10.38
N ASP A 127 -11.54 11.79 10.39
CA ASP A 127 -11.34 12.93 9.49
C ASP A 127 -9.99 13.60 9.74
N ARG A 128 -9.65 13.83 11.02
CA ARG A 128 -8.34 14.38 11.39
C ARG A 128 -7.20 13.46 10.98
N PHE A 129 -7.36 12.13 11.10
CA PHE A 129 -6.33 11.19 10.68
C PHE A 129 -6.10 11.30 9.17
N VAL A 130 -7.16 11.25 8.37
CA VAL A 130 -7.06 11.30 6.90
C VAL A 130 -6.35 12.58 6.45
N MET A 131 -6.73 13.74 7.00
CA MET A 131 -6.08 15.02 6.70
C MET A 131 -4.61 15.05 7.13
N ALA A 132 -4.30 14.63 8.37
CA ALA A 132 -2.93 14.64 8.89
C ALA A 132 -2.03 13.66 8.12
N TYR A 133 -2.57 12.50 7.74
CA TYR A 133 -1.85 11.50 6.98
C TYR A 133 -1.60 11.95 5.53
N ALA A 134 -2.55 12.67 4.92
CA ALA A 134 -2.33 13.32 3.63
C ALA A 134 -1.20 14.36 3.68
N LEU A 135 -1.17 15.21 4.71
CA LEU A 135 -0.08 16.16 4.92
C LEU A 135 1.27 15.44 5.13
N ALA A 136 1.29 14.36 5.91
CA ALA A 136 2.49 13.55 6.11
C ALA A 136 3.02 12.95 4.78
N LYS A 137 2.12 12.44 3.93
CA LYS A 137 2.45 11.94 2.58
C LYS A 137 3.06 13.06 1.71
N ILE A 138 2.44 14.24 1.67
CA ILE A 138 2.93 15.39 0.90
C ILE A 138 4.31 15.85 1.39
N ALA A 139 4.51 15.94 2.71
CA ALA A 139 5.80 16.29 3.30
C ALA A 139 6.89 15.26 2.91
N ARG A 140 6.54 13.97 2.90
CA ARG A 140 7.45 12.91 2.44
C ARG A 140 7.82 13.06 0.97
N TYR A 141 6.87 13.39 0.09
CA TYR A 141 7.15 13.61 -1.33
C TYR A 141 8.06 14.81 -1.57
N ARG A 142 7.83 15.92 -0.84
CA ARG A 142 8.74 17.06 -0.82
C ARG A 142 10.16 16.59 -0.48
N ASP A 143 10.33 15.76 0.55
CA ASP A 143 11.65 15.27 0.95
C ASP A 143 12.32 14.37 -0.08
N ILE A 144 11.55 13.56 -0.81
CA ILE A 144 12.06 12.78 -1.94
C ILE A 144 12.64 13.74 -2.99
N VAL A 145 11.86 14.72 -3.42
CA VAL A 145 12.25 15.68 -4.46
C VAL A 145 13.42 16.57 -4.03
N SER A 146 13.44 16.99 -2.75
CA SER A 146 14.55 17.77 -2.21
C SER A 146 15.88 16.99 -2.20
N ARG A 147 15.83 15.67 -2.02
CA ARG A 147 17.01 14.79 -2.05
C ARG A 147 17.41 14.42 -3.49
N ASP A 148 16.44 14.19 -4.36
CA ASP A 148 16.65 13.87 -5.77
C ASP A 148 15.68 14.67 -6.65
N ARG A 149 16.21 15.72 -7.28
CA ARG A 149 15.44 16.63 -8.12
C ARG A 149 14.89 15.96 -9.38
N SER A 150 15.45 14.83 -9.82
CA SER A 150 14.94 14.09 -10.99
C SER A 150 13.52 13.55 -10.76
N GLN A 151 13.11 13.40 -9.51
CA GLN A 151 11.78 12.95 -9.12
C GLN A 151 10.69 14.02 -9.26
N LEU A 152 11.07 15.29 -9.50
CA LEU A 152 10.11 16.41 -9.59
C LEU A 152 8.99 16.16 -10.61
N LYS A 153 9.29 15.47 -11.71
CA LYS A 153 8.32 15.12 -12.76
C LYS A 153 7.13 14.28 -12.27
N PHE A 154 7.27 13.59 -11.13
CA PHE A 154 6.21 12.75 -10.56
C PHE A 154 5.40 13.45 -9.45
N LEU A 155 5.90 14.59 -8.93
CA LEU A 155 5.37 15.21 -7.72
C LEU A 155 3.88 15.59 -7.84
N LEU A 156 3.48 16.19 -8.97
CA LEU A 156 2.09 16.59 -9.19
C LEU A 156 1.15 15.37 -9.17
N GLY A 157 1.55 14.26 -9.79
CA GLY A 157 0.78 13.02 -9.77
C GLY A 157 0.65 12.44 -8.35
N TRP A 158 1.71 12.51 -7.55
CA TRP A 158 1.68 12.06 -6.15
C TRP A 158 0.76 12.91 -5.27
N ILE A 159 0.78 14.23 -5.45
CA ILE A 159 -0.11 15.16 -4.74
C ILE A 159 -1.57 14.92 -5.15
N ASN A 160 -1.86 14.83 -6.45
CA ASN A 160 -3.22 14.62 -6.94
C ASN A 160 -3.84 13.32 -6.42
N ARG A 161 -3.09 12.20 -6.47
CA ARG A 161 -3.54 10.92 -5.89
C ARG A 161 -3.79 11.02 -4.39
N THR A 162 -2.98 11.80 -3.68
CA THR A 162 -3.14 12.00 -2.24
C THR A 162 -4.40 12.80 -1.91
N LEU A 163 -4.68 13.86 -2.67
CA LEU A 163 -5.84 14.73 -2.44
C LEU A 163 -7.16 14.07 -2.85
N GLN A 164 -7.16 13.22 -3.89
CA GLN A 164 -8.34 12.40 -4.24
C GLN A 164 -8.78 11.48 -3.10
N GLY A 165 -7.86 11.03 -2.25
CA GLY A 165 -8.19 10.18 -1.10
C GLY A 165 -8.63 10.95 0.16
N VAL A 166 -8.76 12.28 0.09
CA VAL A 166 -9.22 13.15 1.19
C VAL A 166 -10.57 13.81 0.86
N ALA A 167 -10.92 13.88 -0.42
CA ALA A 167 -12.17 14.46 -0.93
C ALA A 167 -13.31 13.43 -0.94
#